data_AF-A0A956JZW2-F1
#
_entry.id   AF-A0A956JZW2-F1
#
_cell.length_a   1.000
_cell.length_b   1.000
_cell.length_c   1.000
_cell.angle_alpha   90.00
_cell.angle_beta   90.00
_cell.angle_gamma   90.00
#
_symmetry.space_group_name_H-M   'P 1'
#
loop_
_entity.id
_entity.type
_entity.pdbx_description
1 polymer ?
#
loop_
_entity_poly.entity_id
_entity_poly.type
_entity_poly.pdbx_seq_one_letter_code
_entity_poly.pdbx_strand_id
1 'polypeptide(L)'
;MHDLGPLATLEAWRAASAEQRAAVGIALADKTGLPEEDPVGTARFRALRHGSGVTLVAIPGGVYRAGLTDADLYTLFVHLGDGSVARWDEIRREVALASPRIARVAPFLCAAQQWGDEGPARFEDEPWNHPLGFIEEHLRAHHARLPTADEWEWVAREGGATPWVGVSPAALPLAPRKIPDLDFGKPNGFGVGNLLMSEVGELVSDDEGRSLRGGHAMWQDDLEAIALLCGYRWPLSDETHLPFRIACSLGLPPPDGDPPPLTVPDDDVGRAVRRFRRGQP
;
A
#
# COMPACT_ATOMS: atom_id res chain seq x y z
N MET A 1 23.76 18.28 -4.00
CA MET A 1 22.78 17.35 -3.40
C MET A 1 21.54 18.18 -3.14
N HIS A 2 20.50 18.03 -3.97
CA HIS A 2 19.28 18.83 -3.82
C HIS A 2 18.57 18.38 -2.53
N ASP A 3 18.45 19.30 -1.59
CA ASP A 3 17.64 19.10 -0.39
C ASP A 3 16.17 19.04 -0.83
N LEU A 4 15.61 17.83 -0.91
CA LEU A 4 14.18 17.65 -1.19
C LEU A 4 13.33 17.87 0.08
N GLY A 5 13.95 18.35 1.18
CA GLY A 5 13.38 18.86 2.42
C GLY A 5 11.99 18.33 2.78
N PRO A 6 10.92 18.97 2.26
CA PRO A 6 9.54 18.54 2.52
C PRO A 6 9.23 17.07 2.21
N LEU A 7 9.93 16.41 1.29
CA LEU A 7 9.71 14.99 0.98
C LEU A 7 10.40 14.03 1.95
N ALA A 8 11.32 14.50 2.80
CA ALA A 8 12.06 13.63 3.71
C ALA A 8 11.12 12.85 4.64
N THR A 9 10.05 13.50 5.12
CA THR A 9 8.99 12.87 5.91
C THR A 9 7.60 13.36 5.52
N LEU A 10 6.57 12.55 5.75
CA LEU A 10 5.18 12.95 5.54
C LEU A 10 4.78 14.14 6.43
N GLU A 11 5.32 14.22 7.65
CA GLU A 11 5.11 15.35 8.56
C GLU A 11 5.70 16.64 7.97
N ALA A 12 6.92 16.57 7.44
CA ALA A 12 7.56 17.71 6.79
C ALA A 12 6.75 18.16 5.57
N TRP A 13 6.23 17.22 4.77
CA TRP A 13 5.36 17.54 3.64
C TRP A 13 4.09 18.25 4.08
N ARG A 14 3.41 17.72 5.11
CA ARG A 14 2.17 18.29 5.66
C ARG A 14 2.40 19.68 6.26
N ALA A 15 3.55 19.91 6.89
CA ALA A 15 3.92 21.21 7.45
C ALA A 15 4.38 22.23 6.39
N ALA A 16 4.80 21.77 5.21
CA ALA A 16 5.30 22.65 4.15
C ALA A 16 4.20 23.52 3.54
N SER A 17 4.55 24.77 3.20
CA SER A 17 3.69 25.70 2.48
C SER A 17 3.46 25.27 1.03
N ALA A 18 2.47 25.86 0.37
CA ALA A 18 2.20 25.60 -1.05
C ALA A 18 3.40 25.93 -1.93
N GLU A 19 4.12 27.02 -1.62
CA GLU A 19 5.34 27.44 -2.31
C GLU A 19 6.49 26.44 -2.10
N GLN A 20 6.66 25.93 -0.87
CA GLN A 20 7.67 24.91 -0.58
C GLN A 20 7.38 23.60 -1.33
N ARG A 21 6.11 23.16 -1.35
CA ARG A 21 5.68 21.99 -2.14
C ARG A 21 5.82 22.22 -3.64
N ALA A 22 5.69 23.46 -4.12
CA ALA A 22 5.96 23.83 -5.51
C ALA A 22 7.44 23.74 -5.86
N ALA A 23 8.31 24.29 -5.01
CA ALA A 23 9.75 24.25 -5.20
C ALA A 23 10.28 22.81 -5.26
N VAL A 24 9.69 21.88 -4.50
CA VAL A 24 10.03 20.46 -4.60
C VAL A 24 9.70 19.87 -5.98
N GLY A 25 8.57 20.23 -6.59
CA GLY A 25 8.19 19.76 -7.93
C GLY A 25 9.22 20.15 -8.98
N ILE A 26 9.59 21.44 -8.99
CA ILE A 26 10.62 22.00 -9.87
C ILE A 26 11.96 21.27 -9.63
N ALA A 27 12.38 21.13 -8.38
CA ALA A 27 13.63 20.46 -8.05
C ALA A 27 13.64 18.98 -8.47
N LEU A 28 12.50 18.29 -8.40
CA LEU A 28 12.37 16.92 -8.89
C LEU A 28 12.42 16.84 -10.41
N ALA A 29 11.72 17.73 -11.11
CA ALA A 29 11.76 17.82 -12.56
C ALA A 29 13.18 18.09 -13.06
N ASP A 30 13.88 19.07 -12.47
CA ASP A 30 15.28 19.37 -12.78
C ASP A 30 16.20 18.16 -12.54
N LYS A 31 15.99 17.46 -11.42
CA LYS A 31 16.80 16.30 -11.05
C LYS A 31 16.56 15.09 -11.95
N THR A 32 15.32 14.88 -12.40
CA THR A 32 14.92 13.68 -13.15
C THR A 32 14.88 13.91 -14.66
N GLY A 33 14.85 15.17 -15.11
CA GLY A 33 14.60 15.55 -16.49
C GLY A 33 13.17 15.27 -16.96
N LEU A 34 12.25 14.94 -16.04
CA LEU A 34 10.86 14.63 -16.36
C LEU A 34 10.00 15.90 -16.37
N PRO A 35 9.07 16.06 -17.34
CA PRO A 35 8.15 17.19 -17.36
C PRO A 35 7.23 17.22 -16.14
N GLU A 36 7.01 18.40 -15.57
CA GLU A 36 6.02 18.60 -14.50
C GLU A 36 4.59 18.49 -15.02
N GLU A 37 3.71 17.99 -14.15
CA GLU A 37 2.26 17.99 -14.33
C GLU A 37 1.54 18.67 -13.17
N ASP A 38 0.22 18.81 -13.29
CA ASP A 38 -0.61 19.35 -12.23
C ASP A 38 -0.54 18.49 -10.96
N PRO A 39 -0.52 19.11 -9.76
CA PRO A 39 -0.52 18.36 -8.51
C PRO A 39 -1.75 17.48 -8.35
N VAL A 40 -1.53 16.25 -7.86
CA VAL A 40 -2.57 15.23 -7.69
C VAL A 40 -2.92 15.00 -6.22
N GLY A 41 -4.09 14.38 -6.00
CA GLY A 41 -4.59 14.05 -4.67
C GLY A 41 -4.97 15.26 -3.81
N THR A 42 -5.60 14.99 -2.67
CA THR A 42 -5.96 16.04 -1.70
C THR A 42 -4.73 16.63 -1.01
N ALA A 43 -3.65 15.86 -0.91
CA ALA A 43 -2.37 16.30 -0.36
C ALA A 43 -1.54 17.15 -1.35
N ARG A 44 -2.01 17.31 -2.61
CA ARG A 44 -1.39 18.14 -3.66
C ARG A 44 0.05 17.72 -3.94
N PHE A 45 0.29 16.42 -4.08
CA PHE A 45 1.62 15.92 -4.42
C PHE A 45 1.98 16.29 -5.85
N ARG A 46 3.27 16.57 -6.08
CA ARG A 46 3.77 16.91 -7.41
C ARG A 46 3.80 15.68 -8.28
N ALA A 47 3.37 15.88 -9.52
CA ALA A 47 3.30 14.85 -10.54
C ALA A 47 4.29 15.15 -11.67
N LEU A 48 4.87 14.09 -12.24
CA LEU A 48 5.85 14.14 -13.33
C LEU A 48 5.45 13.14 -14.42
N ARG A 49 5.54 13.54 -15.69
CA ARG A 49 5.29 12.64 -16.81
C ARG A 49 6.50 11.76 -17.07
N HIS A 50 6.36 10.45 -16.93
CA HIS A 50 7.41 9.49 -17.20
C HIS A 50 7.51 9.16 -18.69
N GLY A 51 8.70 8.77 -19.17
CA GLY A 51 8.95 8.49 -20.60
C GLY A 51 8.17 7.29 -21.16
N SER A 52 7.58 6.48 -20.28
CA SER A 52 6.69 5.38 -20.66
C SER A 52 5.23 5.82 -20.84
N GLY A 53 4.90 7.08 -20.50
CA GLY A 53 3.56 7.66 -20.65
C GLY A 53 2.75 7.73 -19.36
N VAL A 54 3.19 7.13 -18.26
CA VAL A 54 2.49 7.21 -16.96
C VAL A 54 2.83 8.48 -16.18
N THR A 55 1.91 8.91 -15.33
CA THR A 55 2.15 9.98 -14.34
C THR A 55 2.77 9.39 -13.08
N LEU A 56 3.92 9.92 -12.67
CA LEU A 56 4.60 9.60 -11.42
C LEU A 56 4.31 10.67 -10.37
N VAL A 57 3.98 10.25 -9.15
CA VAL A 57 3.70 11.09 -8.00
C VAL A 57 4.87 11.04 -7.03
N ALA A 58 5.27 12.20 -6.50
CA ALA A 58 6.28 12.27 -5.45
C ALA A 58 5.72 11.83 -4.09
N ILE A 59 6.14 10.66 -3.61
CA ILE A 59 5.71 10.10 -2.34
C ILE A 59 6.75 10.43 -1.26
N PRO A 60 6.35 11.07 -0.14
CA PRO A 60 7.26 11.39 0.95
C PRO A 60 7.64 10.12 1.68
N GLY A 61 8.85 10.12 2.26
CA GLY A 61 9.31 9.06 3.13
C GLY A 61 8.66 9.13 4.51
N GLY A 62 9.06 8.21 5.39
CA GLY A 62 8.63 8.21 6.78
C GLY A 62 8.85 6.87 7.47
N VAL A 63 8.33 6.80 8.69
CA VAL A 63 8.32 5.59 9.51
C VAL A 63 6.89 5.29 9.89
N TYR A 64 6.45 4.05 9.70
CA TYR A 64 5.12 3.62 10.11
C TYR A 64 5.11 2.18 10.62
N ARG A 65 3.94 1.78 11.10
CA ARG A 65 3.66 0.39 11.45
C ARG A 65 3.02 -0.32 10.26
N ALA A 66 3.80 -1.16 9.59
CA ALA A 66 3.33 -2.06 8.53
C ALA A 66 2.69 -3.32 9.11
N GLY A 67 1.87 -3.99 8.30
CA GLY A 67 1.16 -5.20 8.68
C GLY A 67 -0.07 -4.96 9.56
N LEU A 68 -0.60 -6.06 10.08
CA LEU A 68 -1.82 -6.14 10.88
C LEU A 68 -1.49 -6.23 12.38
N THR A 69 -2.14 -5.39 13.18
CA THR A 69 -2.09 -5.48 14.64
C THR A 69 -3.02 -6.56 15.18
N ASP A 70 -2.85 -6.97 16.44
CA ASP A 70 -3.80 -7.87 17.11
C ASP A 70 -5.24 -7.32 17.12
N ALA A 71 -5.39 -5.99 17.17
CA ALA A 71 -6.68 -5.32 17.07
C ALA A 71 -7.29 -5.46 15.67
N ASP A 72 -6.47 -5.35 14.63
CA ASP A 72 -6.89 -5.59 13.26
C ASP A 72 -7.34 -7.05 13.12
N LEU A 73 -6.49 -8.01 13.53
CA LEU A 73 -6.82 -9.44 13.50
C LEU A 73 -8.11 -9.77 14.26
N TYR A 74 -8.32 -9.17 15.42
CA TYR A 74 -9.56 -9.35 16.17
C TYR A 74 -10.78 -8.79 15.44
N THR A 75 -10.63 -7.62 14.82
CA THR A 75 -11.69 -7.01 13.98
C THR A 75 -12.04 -7.92 12.82
N LEU A 76 -11.04 -8.52 12.17
CA LEU A 76 -11.23 -9.55 11.13
C LEU A 76 -11.98 -10.75 11.67
N PHE A 77 -11.57 -11.27 12.83
CA PHE A 77 -12.23 -12.42 13.43
C PHE A 77 -13.70 -12.16 13.78
N VAL A 78 -14.01 -10.98 14.34
CA VAL A 78 -15.38 -10.61 14.70
C VAL A 78 -16.25 -10.43 13.46
N HIS A 79 -15.70 -9.89 12.37
CA HIS A 79 -16.48 -9.62 11.16
C HIS A 79 -16.58 -10.82 10.21
N LEU A 80 -15.53 -11.64 10.13
CA LEU A 80 -15.38 -12.69 9.11
C LEU A 80 -15.49 -14.10 9.69
N GLY A 81 -15.34 -14.23 11.01
CA GLY A 81 -15.49 -15.50 11.69
C GLY A 81 -16.95 -15.84 11.92
N ASP A 82 -17.27 -17.13 11.85
CA ASP A 82 -18.43 -17.73 12.51
C ASP A 82 -18.25 -17.80 14.05
N GLY A 83 -17.18 -17.20 14.58
CA GLY A 83 -16.75 -17.28 15.96
C GLY A 83 -15.97 -18.55 16.31
N SER A 84 -15.56 -19.39 15.35
CA SER A 84 -14.83 -20.63 15.64
C SER A 84 -13.33 -20.43 15.86
N VAL A 85 -12.75 -21.21 16.79
CA VAL A 85 -11.30 -21.24 17.04
C VAL A 85 -10.51 -21.71 15.81
N ALA A 86 -11.09 -22.61 15.01
CA ALA A 86 -10.47 -23.10 13.78
C ALA A 86 -10.25 -21.97 12.76
N ARG A 87 -11.24 -21.08 12.59
CA ARG A 87 -11.13 -19.92 11.71
C ARG A 87 -10.13 -18.89 12.24
N TRP A 88 -10.01 -18.73 13.56
CA TRP A 88 -8.96 -17.88 14.17
C TRP A 88 -7.54 -18.38 13.85
N ASP A 89 -7.29 -19.68 13.98
CA ASP A 89 -5.98 -20.26 13.69
C ASP A 89 -5.66 -20.27 12.18
N GLU A 90 -6.68 -20.33 11.32
CA GLU A 90 -6.55 -20.12 9.88
C GLU A 90 -6.15 -18.68 9.55
N ILE A 91 -6.92 -17.68 10.03
CA ILE A 91 -6.61 -16.25 9.87
C ILE A 91 -5.16 -15.99 10.29
N ARG A 92 -4.75 -16.43 11.47
CA ARG A 92 -3.39 -16.21 11.99
C ARG A 92 -2.29 -16.84 11.15
N ARG A 93 -2.56 -17.97 10.48
CA ARG A 93 -1.57 -18.62 9.60
C ARG A 93 -1.44 -17.86 8.29
N GLU A 94 -2.56 -17.51 7.66
CA GLU A 94 -2.58 -16.77 6.40
C GLU A 94 -1.95 -15.38 6.53
N VAL A 95 -2.19 -14.71 7.65
CA VAL A 95 -1.67 -13.35 7.91
C VAL A 95 -0.37 -13.34 8.71
N ALA A 96 0.28 -14.49 8.94
CA ALA A 96 1.50 -14.55 9.76
C ALA A 96 2.62 -13.66 9.19
N LEU A 97 2.70 -13.54 7.87
CA LEU A 97 3.64 -12.68 7.16
C LEU A 97 3.25 -11.20 7.20
N ALA A 98 1.99 -10.90 7.53
CA ALA A 98 1.50 -9.55 7.82
C ALA A 98 1.73 -9.16 9.28
N SER A 99 2.63 -9.83 10.01
CA SER A 99 2.91 -9.50 11.41
C SER A 99 3.31 -8.03 11.55
N PRO A 100 2.84 -7.35 12.61
CA PRO A 100 3.04 -5.92 12.76
C PRO A 100 4.51 -5.61 12.95
N ARG A 101 5.05 -4.70 12.16
CA ARG A 101 6.46 -4.31 12.22
C ARG A 101 6.65 -2.83 11.94
N ILE A 102 7.82 -2.32 12.31
CA ILE A 102 8.22 -0.96 11.96
C ILE A 102 8.86 -0.98 10.59
N ALA A 103 8.28 -0.22 9.67
CA ALA A 103 8.78 -0.05 8.31
C ALA A 103 9.31 1.38 8.13
N ARG A 104 10.42 1.50 7.41
CA ARG A 104 11.02 2.78 7.03
C ARG A 104 10.95 2.91 5.51
N VAL A 105 10.30 3.97 5.04
CA VAL A 105 10.13 4.23 3.61
C VAL A 105 10.95 5.45 3.24
N ALA A 106 11.83 5.30 2.26
CA ALA A 106 12.55 6.42 1.67
C ALA A 106 11.63 7.18 0.71
N PRO A 107 11.86 8.48 0.49
CA PRO A 107 11.10 9.22 -0.53
C PRO A 107 11.34 8.64 -1.93
N PHE A 108 10.28 8.51 -2.71
CA PHE A 108 10.32 7.88 -4.03
C PHE A 108 9.27 8.48 -4.97
N LEU A 109 9.38 8.18 -6.27
CA LEU A 109 8.34 8.43 -7.25
C LEU A 109 7.52 7.16 -7.44
N CYS A 110 6.20 7.28 -7.47
CA CYS A 110 5.28 6.15 -7.65
C CYS A 110 4.28 6.46 -8.74
N ALA A 111 4.01 5.54 -9.68
CA ALA A 111 2.96 5.78 -10.66
C ALA A 111 1.58 5.98 -10.00
N ALA A 112 0.80 6.93 -10.53
CA ALA A 112 -0.52 7.27 -10.00
C ALA A 112 -1.57 6.17 -10.25
N GLN A 113 -1.33 5.32 -11.24
CA GLN A 113 -2.20 4.23 -11.66
C GLN A 113 -1.38 2.97 -11.96
N GLN A 114 -2.06 1.83 -12.05
CA GLN A 114 -1.45 0.59 -12.53
C GLN A 114 -1.00 0.75 -13.99
N TRP A 115 0.02 -0.01 -14.37
CA TRP A 115 0.44 -0.11 -15.75
C TRP A 115 -0.66 -0.82 -16.56
N GLY A 116 -1.11 -0.20 -17.66
CA GLY A 116 -2.18 -0.74 -18.51
C GLY A 116 -3.52 0.02 -18.44
N ASP A 117 -3.79 0.73 -17.34
CA ASP A 117 -5.04 1.50 -17.18
C ASP A 117 -5.15 2.71 -18.14
N GLU A 118 -4.02 3.35 -18.45
CA GLU A 118 -3.94 4.51 -19.36
C GLU A 118 -2.82 4.41 -20.43
N GLY A 119 -2.16 3.24 -20.58
CA GLY A 119 -1.00 3.00 -21.45
C GLY A 119 -1.28 2.21 -22.75
N PRO A 120 -0.35 2.22 -23.74
CA PRO A 120 -0.62 1.90 -25.16
C PRO A 120 -0.81 0.42 -25.53
N ALA A 121 -1.01 -0.50 -24.59
CA ALA A 121 -1.20 -1.92 -24.90
C ALA A 121 -2.41 -2.49 -24.15
N ARG A 122 -3.60 -2.16 -24.68
CA ARG A 122 -4.81 -2.92 -24.35
C ARG A 122 -4.69 -4.28 -25.02
N PHE A 123 -4.27 -5.31 -24.28
CA PHE A 123 -4.49 -6.68 -24.72
C PHE A 123 -5.99 -6.95 -24.63
N GLU A 124 -6.62 -7.29 -25.76
CA GLU A 124 -8.08 -7.26 -25.94
C GLU A 124 -8.84 -8.27 -25.06
N ASP A 125 -8.16 -9.21 -24.39
CA ASP A 125 -8.80 -10.25 -23.59
C ASP A 125 -8.59 -10.13 -22.06
N GLU A 126 -7.47 -9.60 -21.56
CA GLU A 126 -7.24 -9.25 -20.13
C GLU A 126 -6.16 -8.13 -20.01
N PRO A 127 -6.51 -6.84 -20.12
CA PRO A 127 -5.55 -5.77 -20.44
C PRO A 127 -4.60 -5.35 -19.30
N TRP A 128 -4.74 -5.92 -18.11
CA TRP A 128 -4.00 -5.56 -16.89
C TRP A 128 -2.88 -6.55 -16.56
N ASN A 129 -2.74 -7.59 -17.37
CA ASN A 129 -2.10 -8.84 -17.01
C ASN A 129 -0.90 -9.03 -17.94
N HIS A 130 0.32 -8.85 -17.42
CA HIS A 130 1.56 -8.97 -18.21
C HIS A 130 2.44 -10.14 -17.74
N PRO A 131 3.06 -10.89 -18.67
CA PRO A 131 4.01 -11.94 -18.30
C PRO A 131 5.25 -11.33 -17.65
N LEU A 132 5.85 -12.07 -16.71
CA LEU A 132 6.96 -11.57 -15.88
C LEU A 132 8.15 -11.04 -16.69
N GLY A 133 8.49 -11.70 -17.80
CA GLY A 133 9.56 -11.27 -18.70
C GLY A 133 9.32 -9.91 -19.34
N PHE A 134 8.06 -9.59 -19.68
CA PHE A 134 7.68 -8.27 -20.20
C PHE A 134 7.87 -7.20 -19.13
N ILE A 135 7.41 -7.46 -17.89
CA ILE A 135 7.53 -6.52 -16.78
C ILE A 135 9.00 -6.17 -16.54
N GLU A 136 9.89 -7.17 -16.50
CA GLU A 136 11.33 -6.95 -16.31
C GLU A 136 11.98 -6.14 -17.43
N GLU A 137 11.66 -6.46 -18.68
CA GLU A 137 12.16 -5.71 -19.84
C GLU A 137 11.67 -4.26 -19.80
N HIS A 138 10.39 -4.06 -19.49
CA HIS A 138 9.77 -2.75 -19.38
C HIS A 138 10.43 -1.90 -18.29
N LEU A 139 10.58 -2.44 -17.07
CA LEU A 139 11.26 -1.75 -15.96
C LEU A 139 12.69 -1.36 -16.33
N ARG A 140 13.42 -2.25 -17.02
CA ARG A 140 14.80 -2.00 -17.47
C ARG A 140 14.87 -0.88 -18.51
N ALA A 141 14.01 -0.92 -19.53
CA ALA A 141 13.95 0.07 -20.61
C ALA A 141 13.65 1.49 -20.09
N HIS A 142 12.98 1.56 -18.93
CA HIS A 142 12.50 2.78 -18.33
C HIS A 142 13.26 3.22 -17.08
N HIS A 143 14.34 2.52 -16.71
CA HIS A 143 15.10 2.80 -15.48
C HIS A 143 14.22 2.86 -14.22
N ALA A 144 13.17 2.03 -14.20
CA ALA A 144 12.20 1.96 -13.12
C ALA A 144 12.36 0.65 -12.34
N ARG A 145 11.63 0.53 -11.23
CA ARG A 145 11.54 -0.68 -10.41
C ARG A 145 10.10 -0.93 -9.98
N LEU A 146 9.84 -2.12 -9.46
CA LEU A 146 8.62 -2.35 -8.68
C LEU A 146 8.71 -1.57 -7.35
N PRO A 147 7.59 -1.07 -6.80
CA PRO A 147 7.53 -0.67 -5.40
C PRO A 147 7.89 -1.86 -4.51
N THR A 148 8.52 -1.60 -3.38
CA THR A 148 8.66 -2.64 -2.35
C THR A 148 7.30 -2.90 -1.69
N ALA A 149 7.14 -4.05 -1.04
CA ALA A 149 5.96 -4.34 -0.25
C ALA A 149 5.65 -3.22 0.78
N ASP A 150 6.69 -2.63 1.39
CA ASP A 150 6.54 -1.53 2.35
C ASP A 150 6.14 -0.21 1.72
N GLU A 151 6.70 0.13 0.56
CA GLU A 151 6.34 1.32 -0.19
C GLU A 151 4.89 1.24 -0.69
N TRP A 152 4.48 0.06 -1.13
CA TRP A 152 3.12 -0.19 -1.57
C TRP A 152 2.14 0.01 -0.42
N GLU A 153 2.37 -0.62 0.73
CA GLU A 153 1.50 -0.48 1.90
C GLU A 153 1.52 0.96 2.45
N TRP A 154 2.68 1.63 2.45
CA TRP A 154 2.77 3.04 2.82
C TRP A 154 1.88 3.94 1.97
N VAL A 155 1.86 3.72 0.66
CA VAL A 155 0.98 4.45 -0.27
C VAL A 155 -0.48 4.09 -0.02
N ALA A 156 -0.81 2.80 0.09
CA ALA A 156 -2.18 2.34 0.34
C ALA A 156 -2.75 2.90 1.66
N ARG A 157 -1.89 3.08 2.66
CA ARG A 157 -2.27 3.57 3.99
C ARG A 157 -2.03 5.05 4.21
N GLU A 158 -1.64 5.79 3.17
CA GLU A 158 -1.34 7.22 3.24
C GLU A 158 -0.38 7.60 4.38
N GLY A 159 0.69 6.81 4.50
CA GLY A 159 1.68 6.92 5.58
C GLY A 159 1.22 6.36 6.93
N GLY A 160 0.31 5.39 6.92
CA GLY A 160 -0.26 4.76 8.11
C GLY A 160 -1.46 5.48 8.70
N ALA A 161 -1.96 6.55 8.05
CA ALA A 161 -3.16 7.26 8.46
C ALA A 161 -4.44 6.43 8.25
N THR A 162 -4.44 5.55 7.25
CA THR A 162 -5.56 4.68 6.92
C THR A 162 -5.31 3.29 7.52
N PRO A 163 -6.15 2.82 8.46
CA PRO A 163 -6.09 1.44 8.93
C PRO A 163 -6.63 0.49 7.86
N TRP A 164 -6.15 -0.74 7.85
CA TRP A 164 -6.65 -1.77 6.92
C TRP A 164 -8.10 -2.13 7.18
N VAL A 165 -8.44 -2.27 8.47
CA VAL A 165 -9.80 -2.49 8.94
C VAL A 165 -10.28 -1.15 9.48
N GLY A 166 -11.09 -0.44 8.70
CA GLY A 166 -11.60 0.91 9.00
C GLY A 166 -12.57 1.01 10.19
N VAL A 167 -12.34 0.22 11.24
CA VAL A 167 -13.13 0.20 12.46
C VAL A 167 -12.20 0.49 13.63
N SER A 168 -12.42 1.61 14.31
CA SER A 168 -11.86 1.77 15.65
C SER A 168 -12.37 0.60 16.51
N PRO A 169 -11.53 -0.11 17.28
CA PRO A 169 -11.99 -1.17 18.18
C PRO A 169 -13.10 -0.71 19.15
N ALA A 170 -13.11 0.59 19.48
CA ALA A 170 -14.13 1.21 20.34
C ALA A 170 -15.48 1.44 19.65
N ALA A 171 -15.54 1.32 18.32
CA ALA A 171 -16.71 1.57 17.49
C ALA A 171 -17.33 0.28 16.95
N LEU A 172 -17.04 -0.89 17.55
CA LEU A 172 -17.62 -2.19 17.21
C LEU A 172 -19.01 -2.38 17.86
N PRO A 173 -20.15 -2.18 17.16
CA PRO A 173 -21.37 -2.88 17.52
C PRO A 173 -21.27 -4.34 17.06
N LEU A 174 -21.91 -5.25 17.81
CA LEU A 174 -21.99 -6.71 17.62
C LEU A 174 -22.63 -7.18 16.28
N ALA A 175 -22.82 -6.30 15.30
CA ALA A 175 -23.43 -6.65 14.01
C ALA A 175 -22.36 -6.71 12.92
N PRO A 176 -22.38 -7.74 12.05
CA PRO A 176 -21.51 -7.79 10.88
C PRO A 176 -21.83 -6.58 10.00
N ARG A 177 -20.92 -5.61 9.97
CA ARG A 177 -20.92 -4.57 8.93
C ARG A 177 -20.08 -5.10 7.79
N LYS A 178 -20.52 -4.84 6.55
CA LYS A 178 -19.62 -4.88 5.39
C LYS A 178 -18.36 -4.11 5.76
N ILE A 179 -17.19 -4.65 5.38
CA ILE A 179 -15.93 -3.90 5.39
C ILE A 179 -16.25 -2.50 4.88
N PRO A 180 -15.79 -1.42 5.57
CA PRO A 180 -16.13 -0.05 5.19
C PRO A 180 -15.96 0.11 3.70
N ASP A 181 -16.90 0.81 3.03
CA ASP A 181 -16.85 1.11 1.59
C ASP A 181 -15.49 1.74 1.28
N LEU A 182 -14.50 0.88 1.01
CA LEU A 182 -13.26 1.26 0.38
C LEU A 182 -13.73 1.76 -0.97
N ASP A 183 -13.62 3.06 -1.22
CA ASP A 183 -14.04 3.64 -2.48
C ASP A 183 -13.02 3.25 -3.54
N PHE A 184 -13.15 2.01 -4.00
CA PHE A 184 -12.13 1.26 -4.71
C PHE A 184 -11.64 2.01 -5.97
N GLY A 185 -12.51 2.80 -6.61
CA GLY A 185 -12.18 3.55 -7.84
C GLY A 185 -11.64 4.97 -7.64
N LYS A 186 -11.51 5.46 -6.42
CA LYS A 186 -11.01 6.82 -6.17
C LYS A 186 -9.53 6.81 -5.80
N PRO A 187 -8.73 7.74 -6.36
CA PRO A 187 -7.41 8.01 -5.85
C PRO A 187 -7.44 8.35 -4.36
N ASN A 188 -6.49 7.81 -3.60
CA ASN A 188 -6.29 8.20 -2.21
C ASN A 188 -5.82 9.67 -2.09
N GLY A 189 -5.61 10.17 -0.88
CA GLY A 189 -5.13 11.55 -0.70
C GLY A 189 -3.74 11.80 -1.28
N PHE A 190 -2.96 10.76 -1.58
CA PHE A 190 -1.70 10.88 -2.32
C PHE A 190 -1.93 11.05 -3.84
N GLY A 191 -3.14 10.83 -4.34
CA GLY A 191 -3.46 10.88 -5.77
C GLY A 191 -3.17 9.58 -6.50
N VAL A 192 -3.02 8.47 -5.77
CA VAL A 192 -2.78 7.14 -6.31
C VAL A 192 -4.08 6.34 -6.29
N GLY A 193 -4.52 5.86 -7.46
CA GLY A 193 -5.75 5.09 -7.64
C GLY A 193 -5.52 3.58 -7.75
N ASN A 194 -6.64 2.85 -7.83
CA ASN A 194 -6.73 1.43 -8.19
C ASN A 194 -5.92 0.42 -7.35
N LEU A 195 -5.36 0.85 -6.21
CA LEU A 195 -4.57 0.00 -5.31
C LEU A 195 -5.32 -1.27 -4.86
N LEU A 196 -6.65 -1.18 -4.74
CA LEU A 196 -7.49 -2.23 -4.18
C LEU A 196 -8.50 -2.78 -5.20
N MET A 197 -8.40 -2.39 -6.49
CA MET A 197 -9.40 -2.73 -7.52
C MET A 197 -9.07 -3.86 -8.45
N SER A 198 -7.84 -4.36 -8.47
CA SER A 198 -7.50 -5.44 -9.38
C SER A 198 -8.02 -6.78 -8.86
N GLU A 199 -8.59 -7.61 -9.71
CA GLU A 199 -8.99 -8.98 -9.33
C GLU A 199 -7.76 -9.86 -9.00
N VAL A 200 -6.59 -9.41 -9.44
CA VAL A 200 -5.28 -10.06 -9.29
C VAL A 200 -4.38 -9.03 -8.62
N GLY A 201 -3.82 -9.29 -7.44
CA GLY A 201 -3.02 -8.29 -6.71
C GLY A 201 -1.86 -7.72 -7.54
N GLU A 202 -1.37 -6.53 -7.16
CA GLU A 202 -0.23 -5.87 -7.81
C GLU A 202 1.09 -6.55 -7.44
N LEU A 203 1.94 -6.76 -8.45
CA LEU A 203 3.29 -7.25 -8.26
C LEU A 203 4.16 -6.21 -7.55
N VAL A 204 4.79 -6.61 -6.45
CA VAL A 204 5.75 -5.83 -5.66
C VAL A 204 7.07 -6.58 -5.49
N SER A 205 8.14 -5.87 -5.15
CA SER A 205 9.39 -6.49 -4.72
C SER A 205 9.41 -6.72 -3.21
N ASP A 206 10.03 -7.81 -2.78
CA ASP A 206 10.30 -8.10 -1.38
C ASP A 206 11.65 -8.84 -1.19
N ASP A 207 12.01 -9.11 0.06
CA ASP A 207 13.29 -9.75 0.42
C ASP A 207 13.43 -11.18 -0.11
N GLU A 208 12.32 -11.83 -0.48
CA GLU A 208 12.28 -13.18 -1.05
C GLU A 208 12.16 -13.15 -2.58
N GLY A 209 12.17 -11.95 -3.17
CA GLY A 209 12.12 -11.71 -4.61
C GLY A 209 10.92 -10.85 -4.97
N ARG A 210 9.73 -11.46 -5.01
CA ARG A 210 8.49 -10.83 -5.50
C ARG A 210 7.28 -11.40 -4.78
N SER A 211 6.31 -10.54 -4.49
CA SER A 211 5.00 -10.93 -3.94
C SER A 211 3.89 -10.10 -4.55
N LEU A 212 2.64 -10.45 -4.24
CA LEU A 212 1.47 -9.66 -4.62
C LEU A 212 0.99 -8.83 -3.45
N ARG A 213 0.42 -7.67 -3.75
CA ARG A 213 -0.23 -6.78 -2.79
C ARG A 213 -1.51 -6.21 -3.36
N GLY A 214 -2.51 -6.08 -2.49
CA GLY A 214 -3.83 -5.64 -2.88
C GLY A 214 -4.55 -6.67 -3.72
N GLY A 215 -5.61 -6.20 -4.35
CA GLY A 215 -6.53 -6.99 -5.13
C GLY A 215 -7.71 -7.53 -4.32
N HIS A 216 -8.89 -7.44 -4.92
CA HIS A 216 -10.14 -7.95 -4.38
C HIS A 216 -11.09 -8.20 -5.55
N ALA A 217 -11.22 -9.45 -5.96
CA ALA A 217 -12.29 -9.80 -6.86
C ALA A 217 -13.59 -9.86 -6.04
N MET A 218 -14.68 -9.22 -6.50
CA MET A 218 -15.94 -9.11 -5.76
C MET A 218 -16.63 -10.46 -5.41
N TRP A 219 -16.04 -11.58 -5.81
CA TRP A 219 -16.48 -12.95 -5.50
C TRP A 219 -15.64 -13.63 -4.40
N GLN A 220 -14.50 -13.07 -4.01
CA GLN A 220 -13.60 -13.61 -2.98
C GLN A 220 -14.20 -13.41 -1.58
N ASP A 221 -13.85 -14.30 -0.65
CA ASP A 221 -14.23 -14.08 0.74
C ASP A 221 -13.42 -12.90 1.32
N ASP A 222 -14.01 -12.19 2.28
CA ASP A 222 -13.39 -11.04 2.93
C ASP A 222 -12.01 -11.35 3.54
N LEU A 223 -11.70 -12.63 3.79
CA LEU A 223 -10.46 -13.09 4.40
C LEU A 223 -9.35 -13.20 3.36
N GLU A 224 -9.68 -13.68 2.17
CA GLU A 224 -8.85 -13.64 0.97
C GLU A 224 -8.58 -12.19 0.55
N ALA A 225 -9.59 -11.31 0.62
CA ALA A 225 -9.42 -9.87 0.43
C ALA A 225 -8.33 -9.30 1.33
N ILE A 226 -8.36 -9.64 2.62
CA ILE A 226 -7.46 -9.04 3.61
C ILE A 226 -6.08 -9.68 3.62
N ALA A 227 -5.99 -10.97 3.31
CA ALA A 227 -4.72 -11.61 3.02
C ALA A 227 -4.03 -10.88 1.84
N LEU A 228 -4.78 -10.60 0.77
CA LEU A 228 -4.29 -9.86 -0.40
C LEU A 228 -3.85 -8.44 -0.05
N LEU A 229 -4.56 -7.73 0.84
CA LEU A 229 -4.17 -6.40 1.32
C LEU A 229 -2.86 -6.37 2.11
N CYS A 230 -2.56 -7.42 2.88
CA CYS A 230 -1.58 -7.33 3.97
C CYS A 230 -0.33 -8.20 3.80
N GLY A 231 -0.26 -9.07 2.79
CA GLY A 231 0.85 -10.02 2.79
C GLY A 231 0.80 -11.17 1.82
N TYR A 232 -0.33 -11.48 1.19
CA TYR A 232 -0.53 -12.74 0.49
C TYR A 232 0.55 -12.98 -0.58
N ARG A 233 1.28 -14.07 -0.39
CA ARG A 233 2.32 -14.50 -1.33
C ARG A 233 1.71 -15.56 -2.22
N TRP A 234 1.22 -15.13 -3.37
CA TRP A 234 0.86 -16.07 -4.42
C TRP A 234 2.15 -16.63 -5.05
N PRO A 235 2.32 -17.96 -5.17
CA PRO A 235 3.46 -18.52 -5.89
C PRO A 235 3.40 -18.09 -7.35
N LEU A 236 4.33 -17.23 -7.76
CA LEU A 236 4.39 -16.71 -9.12
C LEU A 236 4.97 -17.77 -10.06
N SER A 237 4.29 -18.04 -11.17
CA SER A 237 4.85 -18.78 -12.30
C SER A 237 5.22 -17.81 -13.43
N ASP A 238 6.09 -18.24 -14.34
CA ASP A 238 6.47 -17.44 -15.52
C ASP A 238 5.27 -17.13 -16.46
N GLU A 239 4.20 -17.92 -16.35
CA GLU A 239 2.93 -17.76 -17.07
C GLU A 239 1.92 -16.88 -16.32
N THR A 240 2.25 -16.45 -15.09
CA THR A 240 1.35 -15.60 -14.31
C THR A 240 1.35 -14.20 -14.90
N HIS A 241 0.17 -13.76 -15.33
CA HIS A 241 -0.02 -12.42 -15.82
C HIS A 241 -0.47 -11.54 -14.66
N LEU A 242 0.25 -10.45 -14.42
CA LEU A 242 0.09 -9.67 -13.18
C LEU A 242 0.01 -8.18 -13.49
N PRO A 243 -0.89 -7.45 -12.81
CA PRO A 243 -0.81 -6.02 -12.78
C PRO A 243 0.43 -5.61 -12.00
N PHE A 244 1.04 -4.52 -12.44
CA PHE A 244 2.18 -3.95 -11.75
C PHE A 244 2.14 -2.44 -11.87
N ARG A 245 2.93 -1.80 -11.03
CA ARG A 245 3.13 -0.37 -11.07
C ARG A 245 4.61 -0.06 -10.96
N ILE A 246 4.99 1.03 -11.60
CA ILE A 246 6.38 1.46 -11.59
C ILE A 246 6.64 2.45 -10.45
N ALA A 247 7.84 2.35 -9.89
CA ALA A 247 8.40 3.25 -8.91
C ALA A 247 9.83 3.63 -9.32
N CYS A 248 10.27 4.83 -8.93
CA CYS A 248 11.64 5.29 -9.15
C CYS A 248 12.24 5.80 -7.84
N SER A 249 13.45 5.36 -7.52
CA SER A 249 14.17 5.82 -6.33
C SER A 249 14.67 7.26 -6.51
N LEU A 250 14.55 8.08 -5.47
CA LEU A 250 15.14 9.42 -5.45
C LEU A 250 16.58 9.46 -4.92
N GLY A 251 17.14 8.31 -4.53
CA GLY A 251 18.50 8.21 -3.99
C GLY A 251 18.68 8.90 -2.64
N LEU A 252 17.59 9.14 -1.91
CA LEU A 252 17.60 9.62 -0.54
C LEU A 252 17.50 8.43 0.42
N PRO A 253 18.21 8.46 1.56
CA PRO A 253 18.01 7.45 2.60
C PRO A 253 16.61 7.60 3.22
N PRO A 254 16.06 6.53 3.81
CA PRO A 254 14.91 6.67 4.70
C PRO A 254 15.26 7.56 5.90
N PRO A 255 14.30 8.27 6.49
CA PRO A 255 14.56 9.17 7.62
C PRO A 255 15.08 8.41 8.86
N ASP A 256 16.02 9.04 9.56
CA ASP A 256 16.47 8.66 10.90
C ASP A 256 15.42 9.10 11.94
N GLY A 257 15.10 8.22 12.89
CA GLY A 257 14.12 8.52 13.92
C GLY A 257 13.54 7.25 14.55
N ASP A 258 13.18 7.35 15.83
CA ASP A 258 12.42 6.30 16.50
C ASP A 258 10.95 6.37 16.06
N PRO A 259 10.32 5.23 15.74
CA PRO A 259 8.89 5.21 15.52
C PRO A 259 8.17 5.75 16.75
N PRO A 260 6.96 6.34 16.60
CA PRO A 260 6.13 6.62 17.76
C PRO A 260 5.99 5.35 18.60
N PRO A 261 6.05 5.44 19.94
CA PRO A 261 5.97 4.27 20.80
C PRO A 261 4.72 3.45 20.49
N LEU A 262 4.82 2.14 20.63
CA LEU A 262 3.70 1.22 20.52
C LEU A 262 2.69 1.50 21.65
N THR A 263 1.86 2.53 21.53
CA THR A 263 0.68 2.71 22.40
C THR A 263 -0.51 2.10 21.70
N VAL A 264 -0.56 0.76 21.69
CA VAL A 264 -1.83 0.06 21.57
C VAL A 264 -2.32 -0.14 23.00
N PRO A 265 -3.61 0.05 23.30
CA PRO A 265 -4.19 -0.48 24.53
C PRO A 265 -4.17 -2.02 24.45
N ASP A 266 -2.99 -2.63 24.62
CA ASP A 266 -2.78 -4.09 24.63
C ASP A 266 -3.66 -4.80 25.66
N ASP A 267 -4.14 -4.02 26.61
CA ASP A 267 -4.85 -4.47 27.77
C ASP A 267 -6.29 -4.93 27.47
N ASP A 268 -7.01 -4.31 26.53
CA ASP A 268 -8.42 -4.66 26.31
C ASP A 268 -8.61 -5.77 25.28
N VAL A 269 -7.87 -5.74 24.17
CA VAL A 269 -7.92 -6.81 23.15
C VAL A 269 -7.26 -8.08 23.69
N GLY A 270 -6.11 -7.95 24.35
CA GLY A 270 -5.42 -9.08 24.99
C GLY A 270 -6.23 -9.70 26.13
N ARG A 271 -7.07 -8.94 26.85
CA ARG A 271 -8.02 -9.48 27.83
C ARG A 271 -9.22 -10.15 27.16
N ALA A 272 -9.80 -9.55 26.12
CA ALA A 272 -10.92 -10.12 25.36
C ALA A 272 -10.55 -11.49 24.74
N VAL A 273 -9.40 -11.58 24.08
CA VAL A 273 -8.90 -12.84 23.48
C VAL A 273 -8.62 -13.89 24.56
N ARG A 274 -8.08 -13.49 25.72
CA ARG A 274 -7.86 -14.41 26.86
C ARG A 274 -9.15 -14.90 27.51
N ARG A 275 -10.20 -14.07 27.57
CA ARG A 275 -11.54 -14.47 28.05
C ARG A 275 -12.20 -15.44 27.07
N PHE A 276 -12.14 -15.13 25.78
CA PHE A 276 -12.66 -15.98 24.71
C PHE A 276 -12.01 -17.38 24.72
N ARG A 277 -10.67 -17.47 24.82
CA ARG A 277 -9.94 -18.74 24.95
C ARG A 277 -10.29 -19.56 26.20
N ARG A 278 -10.88 -18.92 27.23
CA ARG A 278 -11.31 -19.57 28.47
C ARG A 278 -12.80 -19.91 28.48
N GLY A 279 -13.52 -19.67 27.37
CA GLY A 279 -14.97 -19.87 27.32
C GLY A 279 -15.74 -18.97 28.29
N GLN A 280 -15.15 -17.83 28.69
CA GLN A 280 -15.79 -16.86 29.56
C GLN A 280 -16.31 -15.69 28.71
N PRO A 281 -17.60 -15.30 28.84
CA PRO A 281 -18.11 -14.08 28.22
C PRO A 281 -17.42 -12.82 28.75
#